data_AF-A0A235J7L4-F1
#
_entry.id   AF-A0A235J7L4-F1
#
_cell.length_a   1.000
_cell.length_b   1.000
_cell.length_c   1.000
_cell.angle_alpha   90.00
_cell.angle_beta   90.00
_cell.angle_gamma   90.00
#
_symmetry.space_group_name_H-M   'P 1'
#
loop_
_entity.id
_entity.type
_entity.pdbx_description
1 polymer ?
#
loop_
_entity_poly.entity_id
_entity_poly.type
_entity_poly.pdbx_seq_one_letter_code
_entity_poly.pdbx_strand_id
1 'polypeptide(L)'
;MIKLSKYSVNLAFSCVVAYIIASTATVIAQPKPSQSNSITKLTPTQLKVLRSLGLKVALPSYIPADFRADKVLVSAGRENVDSLGYLVVYKNSSADKCFAIESVSGGIGDLPSGTRSYPINSPIFGKSVLEQGLYGNAKQSTLLSQWLGSESGLFYRFVGTGIVPELSNCSNVTPQEAVRITQSIRYLN
;
A
#
# COMPACT_ATOMS: atom_id res chain seq x y z
N MET A 1 28.46 -47.78 59.28
CA MET A 1 28.05 -47.57 60.69
C MET A 1 27.96 -46.07 60.91
N ILE A 2 26.77 -45.59 61.25
CA ILE A 2 26.41 -44.18 61.46
C ILE A 2 27.14 -43.64 62.69
N LYS A 3 27.63 -42.38 62.65
CA LYS A 3 27.66 -41.48 63.81
C LYS A 3 27.80 -40.01 63.40
N LEU A 4 26.75 -39.25 63.73
CA LEU A 4 26.66 -37.78 63.76
C LEU A 4 27.51 -37.18 64.89
N SER A 5 28.05 -35.97 64.69
CA SER A 5 28.38 -35.02 65.78
C SER A 5 28.58 -33.61 65.17
N LYS A 6 27.58 -32.72 65.28
CA LYS A 6 27.42 -31.60 66.25
C LYS A 6 28.18 -30.30 65.90
N TYR A 7 27.37 -29.34 65.44
CA TYR A 7 27.41 -27.87 65.49
C TYR A 7 28.59 -27.13 66.16
N SER A 8 28.98 -26.01 65.53
CA SER A 8 29.15 -24.71 66.22
C SER A 8 28.94 -23.56 65.23
N VAL A 9 27.93 -22.74 65.52
CA VAL A 9 27.55 -21.52 64.79
C VAL A 9 28.29 -20.36 65.45
N ASN A 10 29.09 -19.62 64.70
CA ASN A 10 29.55 -18.28 65.09
C ASN A 10 29.00 -17.28 64.08
N LEU A 11 28.00 -16.51 64.52
CA LEU A 11 27.43 -15.38 63.80
C LEU A 11 28.39 -14.19 63.93
N ALA A 12 29.01 -13.77 62.84
CA ALA A 12 29.70 -12.48 62.77
C ALA A 12 28.86 -11.54 61.89
N PHE A 13 28.24 -10.55 62.54
CA PHE A 13 27.58 -9.42 61.91
C PHE A 13 28.62 -8.58 61.16
N SER A 14 28.50 -8.47 59.85
CA SER A 14 29.24 -7.47 59.06
C SER A 14 28.25 -6.64 58.28
N CYS A 15 28.13 -5.36 58.68
CA CYS A 15 27.33 -4.34 58.01
C CYS A 15 27.89 -4.09 56.61
N VAL A 16 27.27 -4.68 55.59
CA VAL A 16 27.52 -4.30 54.20
C VAL A 16 26.68 -3.06 53.90
N VAL A 17 27.37 -1.92 53.76
CA VAL A 17 26.83 -0.66 53.27
C VAL A 17 26.33 -0.87 51.84
N ALA A 18 25.02 -0.86 51.63
CA ALA A 18 24.41 -0.93 50.31
C ALA A 18 24.56 0.41 49.59
N TYR A 19 25.46 0.48 48.60
CA TYR A 19 25.46 1.56 47.62
C TYR A 19 24.26 1.37 46.67
N ILE A 20 23.23 2.20 46.82
CA ILE A 20 22.15 2.30 45.84
C ILE A 20 22.69 3.08 44.64
N ILE A 21 23.14 2.37 43.59
CA ILE A 21 23.41 2.98 42.29
C ILE A 21 22.05 3.19 41.61
N ALA A 22 21.54 4.42 41.71
CA ALA A 22 20.39 4.86 40.93
C ALA A 22 20.77 4.81 39.44
N SER A 23 20.37 3.74 38.76
CA SER A 23 20.54 3.59 37.32
C SER A 23 19.53 4.50 36.64
N THR A 24 19.98 5.66 36.16
CA THR A 24 19.21 6.49 35.23
C THR A 24 19.08 5.73 33.92
N ALA A 25 17.97 5.03 33.75
CA ALA A 25 17.61 4.44 32.47
C ALA A 25 17.37 5.59 31.47
N THR A 26 18.39 5.94 30.70
CA THR A 26 18.21 6.73 29.49
C THR A 26 17.37 5.92 28.52
N VAL A 27 16.07 6.21 28.46
CA VAL A 27 15.18 5.75 27.41
C VAL A 27 15.64 6.41 26.11
N ILE A 28 16.54 5.74 25.40
CA ILE A 28 16.83 6.08 24.01
C ILE A 28 15.56 5.69 23.25
N ALA A 29 14.74 6.68 22.91
CA ALA A 29 13.60 6.48 22.04
C ALA A 29 14.11 5.82 20.75
N GLN A 30 13.78 4.54 20.55
CA GLN A 30 14.07 3.89 19.29
C GLN A 30 13.38 4.68 18.18
N PRO A 31 14.07 5.03 17.08
CA PRO A 31 13.39 5.61 15.94
C PRO A 31 12.29 4.66 15.50
N LYS A 32 11.05 5.18 15.48
CA LYS A 32 9.86 4.46 15.02
C LYS A 32 10.22 3.75 13.71
N PRO A 33 10.07 2.41 13.60
CA PRO A 33 10.40 1.71 12.37
C PRO A 33 9.61 2.36 11.24
N SER A 34 10.31 2.75 10.18
CA SER A 34 9.70 3.32 8.98
C SER A 34 8.85 2.25 8.31
N GLN A 35 7.63 2.05 8.81
CA GLN A 35 6.59 1.34 8.10
C GLN A 35 6.26 2.16 6.85
N SER A 36 6.67 1.74 5.64
CA SER A 36 5.93 2.19 4.45
C SER A 36 6.21 1.42 3.15
N ASN A 37 7.44 0.97 2.87
CA ASN A 37 7.74 0.50 1.50
C ASN A 37 7.40 -0.97 1.24
N SER A 38 7.41 -1.82 2.28
CA SER A 38 7.10 -3.25 2.12
C SER A 38 5.65 -3.51 1.72
N ILE A 39 4.75 -2.58 2.04
CA ILE A 39 3.31 -2.76 1.88
C ILE A 39 2.87 -2.45 0.44
N THR A 40 3.42 -1.39 -0.14
CA THR A 40 3.13 -0.98 -1.53
C THR A 40 3.94 -1.77 -2.57
N LYS A 41 4.89 -2.61 -2.11
CA LYS A 41 5.76 -3.47 -2.93
C LYS A 41 6.52 -2.74 -4.04
N LEU A 42 6.84 -1.46 -3.80
CA LEU A 42 7.64 -0.62 -4.69
C LEU A 42 9.13 -0.73 -4.37
N THR A 43 9.97 -0.61 -5.38
CA THR A 43 11.41 -0.42 -5.19
C THR A 43 11.73 1.01 -4.72
N PRO A 44 12.87 1.25 -4.06
CA PRO A 44 13.28 2.61 -3.68
C PRO A 44 13.35 3.59 -4.86
N THR A 45 13.77 3.12 -6.04
CA THR A 45 13.83 3.92 -7.26
C THR A 45 12.44 4.32 -7.75
N GLN A 46 11.51 3.37 -7.81
CA GLN A 46 10.10 3.63 -8.18
C GLN A 46 9.45 4.64 -7.22
N LEU A 47 9.71 4.50 -5.92
CA LEU A 47 9.22 5.41 -4.91
C LEU A 47 9.78 6.84 -5.09
N LYS A 48 11.08 6.96 -5.42
CA LYS A 48 11.72 8.25 -5.69
C LYS A 48 11.09 8.94 -6.89
N VAL A 49 10.79 8.20 -7.96
CA VAL A 49 10.12 8.72 -9.16
C VAL A 49 8.71 9.24 -8.86
N LEU A 50 7.91 8.49 -8.08
CA LEU A 50 6.58 8.96 -7.68
C LEU A 50 6.64 10.23 -6.83
N ARG A 51 7.57 10.28 -5.87
CA ARG A 51 7.76 11.45 -5.00
C ARG A 51 8.26 12.67 -5.74
N SER A 52 9.07 12.51 -6.81
CA SER A 52 9.56 13.65 -7.59
C SER A 52 8.47 14.41 -8.34
N LEU A 53 7.25 13.85 -8.45
CA LEU A 53 6.12 14.56 -9.07
C LEU A 53 5.58 15.69 -8.18
N GLY A 54 5.91 15.72 -6.88
CA GLY A 54 5.33 16.67 -5.94
C GLY A 54 3.82 16.49 -5.71
N LEU A 55 3.28 15.35 -6.15
CA LEU A 55 1.87 15.01 -6.06
C LEU A 55 1.56 14.21 -4.79
N LYS A 56 0.32 14.30 -4.32
CA LYS A 56 -0.20 13.33 -3.34
C LYS A 56 -0.32 11.97 -4.03
N VAL A 57 0.49 11.01 -3.61
CA VAL A 57 0.47 9.65 -4.17
C VAL A 57 -0.47 8.81 -3.31
N ALA A 58 -1.46 8.17 -3.92
CA ALA A 58 -2.33 7.19 -3.28
C ALA A 58 -2.14 5.80 -3.89
N LEU A 59 -1.82 4.81 -3.05
CA LEU A 59 -1.55 3.43 -3.45
C LEU A 59 -2.21 2.44 -2.50
N PRO A 60 -2.44 1.19 -2.94
CA PRO A 60 -3.08 0.17 -2.11
C PRO A 60 -2.17 -0.19 -0.94
N SER A 61 -2.72 -0.16 0.27
CA SER A 61 -2.06 -0.74 1.46
C SER A 61 -2.26 -2.26 1.55
N TYR A 62 -3.06 -2.84 0.66
CA TYR A 62 -3.21 -4.26 0.47
C TYR A 62 -2.90 -4.61 -0.99
N ILE A 63 -1.84 -5.41 -1.18
CA ILE A 63 -1.48 -5.99 -2.46
C ILE A 63 -1.55 -7.50 -2.29
N PRO A 64 -2.27 -8.24 -3.15
CA PRO A 64 -2.44 -9.68 -2.99
C PRO A 64 -1.09 -10.40 -2.90
N ALA A 65 -1.08 -11.60 -2.31
CA ALA A 65 0.10 -12.44 -2.30
C ALA A 65 0.64 -12.63 -3.73
N ASP A 66 1.95 -12.73 -3.87
CA ASP A 66 2.65 -12.96 -5.15
C ASP A 66 2.58 -11.83 -6.20
N PHE A 67 1.79 -10.78 -5.97
CA PHE A 67 1.91 -9.55 -6.75
C PHE A 67 3.13 -8.74 -6.33
N ARG A 68 3.73 -8.02 -7.28
CA ARG A 68 4.78 -7.01 -7.07
C ARG A 68 4.47 -5.79 -7.94
N ALA A 69 4.99 -4.61 -7.58
CA ALA A 69 4.93 -3.47 -8.49
C ALA A 69 5.94 -3.69 -9.63
N ASP A 70 5.43 -3.91 -10.83
CA ASP A 70 6.21 -4.19 -12.03
C ASP A 70 6.72 -2.88 -12.65
N LYS A 71 5.84 -1.89 -12.80
CA LYS A 71 6.15 -0.61 -13.45
C LYS A 71 5.55 0.56 -12.69
N VAL A 72 6.27 1.68 -12.73
CA VAL A 72 5.78 2.99 -12.39
C VAL A 72 5.99 3.87 -13.60
N LEU A 73 4.90 4.38 -14.15
CA LEU A 73 4.90 5.31 -15.26
C LEU A 73 4.38 6.64 -14.73
N VAL A 74 5.01 7.72 -15.17
CA VAL A 74 4.60 9.07 -14.83
C VAL A 74 4.30 9.80 -16.13
N SER A 75 3.21 10.55 -16.15
CA SER A 75 2.81 11.34 -17.30
C SER A 75 2.78 12.81 -16.93
N ALA A 76 3.27 13.64 -17.85
CA ALA A 76 3.06 15.07 -17.83
C ALA A 76 2.28 15.46 -19.09
N GLY A 77 1.27 16.29 -18.91
CA GLY A 77 0.50 16.88 -20.00
C GLY A 77 1.37 17.75 -20.91
N ARG A 78 0.80 18.18 -22.04
CA ARG A 78 1.46 19.16 -22.91
C ARG A 78 1.47 20.53 -22.23
N GLU A 79 2.38 21.40 -22.65
CA GLU A 79 2.40 22.80 -22.23
C GLU A 79 1.00 23.43 -22.32
N ASN A 80 0.57 24.09 -21.23
CA ASN A 80 -0.73 24.74 -21.01
C ASN A 80 -1.91 23.84 -20.59
N VAL A 81 -1.69 22.53 -20.41
CA VAL A 81 -2.64 21.64 -19.74
C VAL A 81 -1.85 20.83 -18.71
N ASP A 82 -1.81 21.29 -17.47
CA ASP A 82 -1.10 20.66 -16.35
C ASP A 82 -1.76 19.33 -15.94
N SER A 83 -1.76 18.35 -16.85
CA SER A 83 -2.23 17.00 -16.57
C SER A 83 -1.07 16.14 -16.07
N LEU A 84 -0.71 16.28 -14.79
CA LEU A 84 0.23 15.35 -14.16
C LEU A 84 -0.52 14.10 -13.69
N GLY A 85 0.09 12.95 -13.89
CA GLY A 85 -0.49 11.66 -13.51
C GLY A 85 0.55 10.58 -13.33
N TYR A 86 0.09 9.44 -12.85
CA TYR A 86 0.92 8.25 -12.76
C TYR A 86 0.09 6.98 -12.95
N LEU A 87 0.79 5.91 -13.33
CA LEU A 87 0.26 4.56 -13.39
C LEU A 87 1.23 3.62 -12.68
N VAL A 88 0.74 2.91 -11.67
CA VAL A 88 1.51 1.85 -11.01
C VAL A 88 0.92 0.51 -11.38
N VAL A 89 1.68 -0.30 -12.11
CA VAL A 89 1.29 -1.62 -12.58
C VAL A 89 1.76 -2.67 -11.60
N TYR A 90 0.85 -3.53 -11.18
CA TYR A 90 1.10 -4.66 -10.31
C TYR A 90 0.94 -5.96 -11.10
N LYS A 91 1.91 -6.86 -11.00
CA LYS A 91 1.90 -8.14 -11.70
C LYS A 91 2.18 -9.31 -10.76
N ASN A 92 1.43 -10.39 -10.96
CA ASN A 92 1.77 -11.73 -10.51
C ASN A 92 2.23 -12.52 -11.74
N SER A 93 3.54 -12.65 -11.90
CA SER A 93 4.15 -13.30 -13.06
C SER A 93 3.85 -14.81 -13.13
N SER A 94 3.65 -15.47 -11.99
CA SER A 94 3.40 -16.91 -11.95
C SER A 94 1.98 -17.29 -12.40
N ALA A 95 1.01 -16.42 -12.14
CA ALA A 95 -0.41 -16.65 -12.50
C ALA A 95 -0.87 -15.82 -13.70
N ASP A 96 0.04 -15.07 -14.32
CA ASP A 96 -0.22 -14.09 -15.39
C ASP A 96 -1.41 -13.15 -15.10
N LYS A 97 -1.45 -12.62 -13.88
CA LYS A 97 -2.47 -11.66 -13.46
C LYS A 97 -1.88 -10.28 -13.24
N CYS A 98 -2.65 -9.25 -13.56
CA CYS A 98 -2.22 -7.88 -13.37
C CYS A 98 -3.38 -6.94 -13.08
N PHE A 99 -3.04 -5.79 -12.53
CA PHE A 99 -3.90 -4.62 -12.41
C PHE A 99 -3.02 -3.37 -12.31
N ALA A 100 -3.62 -2.19 -12.36
CA ALA A 100 -2.93 -0.96 -12.06
C ALA A 100 -3.75 -0.02 -11.18
N ILE A 101 -3.04 0.90 -10.52
CA ILE A 101 -3.61 2.11 -9.95
C ILE A 101 -3.20 3.28 -10.83
N GLU A 102 -4.20 3.97 -11.36
CA GLU A 102 -4.03 5.15 -12.20
C GLU A 102 -4.37 6.40 -11.41
N SER A 103 -3.68 7.50 -11.71
CA SER A 103 -3.99 8.82 -11.21
C SER A 103 -3.91 9.89 -12.30
N VAL A 104 -4.81 10.86 -12.24
CA VAL A 104 -4.91 12.01 -13.16
C VAL A 104 -5.32 13.28 -12.40
N SER A 105 -4.89 14.46 -12.88
CA SER A 105 -5.22 15.75 -12.25
C SER A 105 -6.47 16.44 -12.80
N GLY A 106 -7.18 15.85 -13.77
CA GLY A 106 -8.38 16.44 -14.34
C GLY A 106 -8.86 15.74 -15.61
N GLY A 107 -9.85 16.34 -16.28
CA GLY A 107 -10.43 15.79 -17.51
C GLY A 107 -11.18 14.47 -17.30
N ILE A 108 -11.70 14.25 -16.10
CA ILE A 108 -12.41 13.02 -15.77
C ILE A 108 -13.89 13.11 -16.15
N GLY A 109 -14.39 12.05 -16.78
CA GLY A 109 -15.82 11.81 -16.94
C GLY A 109 -16.24 10.61 -16.10
N ASP A 110 -17.55 10.51 -15.86
CA ASP A 110 -18.13 9.35 -15.19
C ASP A 110 -17.95 8.09 -16.03
N LEU A 111 -17.70 6.98 -15.34
CA LEU A 111 -17.65 5.68 -15.97
C LEU A 111 -19.09 5.14 -16.11
N PRO A 112 -19.56 4.79 -17.32
CA PRO A 112 -20.88 4.17 -17.45
C PRO A 112 -20.93 2.83 -16.71
N SER A 113 -22.11 2.53 -16.13
CA SER A 113 -22.35 1.27 -15.43
C SER A 113 -22.05 0.07 -16.31
N GLY A 114 -21.43 -0.94 -15.71
CA GLY A 114 -21.05 -2.15 -16.40
C GLY A 114 -22.17 -3.17 -16.49
N THR A 115 -21.80 -4.36 -16.95
CA THR A 115 -22.63 -5.56 -16.84
C THR A 115 -22.86 -5.98 -15.39
N ARG A 116 -21.93 -5.65 -14.49
CA ARG A 116 -22.02 -5.85 -13.05
C ARG A 116 -21.29 -4.74 -12.32
N SER A 117 -21.80 -4.39 -11.15
CA SER A 117 -21.26 -3.34 -10.30
C SER A 117 -20.97 -3.90 -8.92
N TYR A 118 -19.82 -3.55 -8.35
CA TYR A 118 -19.38 -4.00 -7.04
C TYR A 118 -19.14 -2.80 -6.14
N PRO A 119 -19.83 -2.67 -4.99
CA PRO A 119 -19.70 -1.51 -4.13
C PRO A 119 -18.31 -1.43 -3.52
N ILE A 120 -17.72 -0.23 -3.53
CA ILE A 120 -16.49 0.10 -2.84
C ILE A 120 -16.83 1.04 -1.68
N ASN A 121 -16.27 0.74 -0.51
CA ASN A 121 -16.25 1.66 0.62
C ASN A 121 -14.80 1.92 1.03
N SER A 122 -14.24 3.03 0.57
CA SER A 122 -12.86 3.45 0.84
C SER A 122 -12.80 4.30 2.11
N PRO A 123 -11.95 3.97 3.08
CA PRO A 123 -11.78 4.79 4.29
C PRO A 123 -11.29 6.23 4.05
N ILE A 124 -10.69 6.53 2.89
CA ILE A 124 -10.20 7.90 2.57
C ILE A 124 -10.96 8.58 1.44
N PHE A 125 -11.75 7.85 0.66
CA PHE A 125 -12.50 8.38 -0.49
C PHE A 125 -14.01 8.17 -0.39
N GLY A 126 -14.50 7.49 0.65
CA GLY A 126 -15.91 7.21 0.83
C GLY A 126 -16.45 6.13 -0.11
N LYS A 127 -17.74 6.23 -0.45
CA LYS A 127 -18.46 5.26 -1.28
C LYS A 127 -18.13 5.46 -2.75
N SER A 128 -17.96 4.35 -3.47
CA SER A 128 -17.73 4.32 -4.91
C SER A 128 -18.15 2.95 -5.47
N VAL A 129 -17.85 2.68 -6.74
CA VAL A 129 -18.21 1.44 -7.42
C VAL A 129 -17.07 0.96 -8.32
N LEU A 130 -16.84 -0.35 -8.30
CA LEU A 130 -16.05 -1.06 -9.30
C LEU A 130 -17.00 -1.63 -10.35
N GLU A 131 -16.80 -1.29 -11.60
CA GLU A 131 -17.62 -1.79 -12.69
C GLU A 131 -16.92 -2.91 -13.46
N GLN A 132 -17.69 -3.92 -13.85
CA GLN A 132 -17.25 -4.98 -14.75
C GLN A 132 -17.94 -4.81 -16.11
N GLY A 133 -17.16 -4.62 -17.18
CA GLY A 133 -17.71 -4.32 -18.50
C GLY A 133 -16.63 -4.21 -19.58
N LEU A 134 -17.00 -3.67 -20.74
CA LEU A 134 -16.06 -3.32 -21.80
C LEU A 134 -15.76 -1.81 -21.71
N TYR A 135 -14.49 -1.48 -21.45
CA TYR A 135 -14.07 -0.10 -21.19
C TYR A 135 -12.77 0.24 -21.91
N GLY A 136 -12.67 1.51 -22.35
CA GLY A 136 -11.49 2.02 -23.04
C GLY A 136 -11.09 1.14 -24.22
N ASN A 137 -9.84 0.67 -24.22
CA ASN A 137 -9.29 -0.18 -25.28
C ASN A 137 -9.45 -1.68 -25.03
N ALA A 138 -10.16 -2.09 -23.98
CA ALA A 138 -10.27 -3.49 -23.61
C ALA A 138 -11.09 -4.28 -24.64
N LYS A 139 -10.51 -5.36 -25.17
CA LYS A 139 -11.17 -6.28 -26.13
C LYS A 139 -12.04 -7.33 -25.46
N GLN A 140 -11.91 -7.47 -24.14
CA GLN A 140 -12.64 -8.43 -23.31
C GLN A 140 -13.13 -7.74 -22.04
N SER A 141 -14.11 -8.35 -21.37
CA SER A 141 -14.63 -7.82 -20.11
C SER A 141 -13.50 -7.60 -19.10
N THR A 142 -13.49 -6.41 -18.52
CA THR A 142 -12.47 -5.94 -17.58
C THR A 142 -13.10 -5.27 -16.36
N LEU A 143 -12.26 -4.88 -15.41
CA LEU A 143 -12.65 -4.21 -14.17
C LEU A 143 -12.11 -2.77 -14.19
N LEU A 144 -12.97 -1.80 -13.91
CA LEU A 144 -12.56 -0.39 -13.81
C LEU A 144 -13.37 0.28 -12.72
N SER A 145 -12.71 0.95 -11.78
CA SER A 145 -13.45 1.70 -10.77
C SER A 145 -13.87 3.06 -11.30
N GLN A 146 -14.96 3.59 -10.75
CA GLN A 146 -15.21 5.03 -10.78
C GLN A 146 -13.99 5.77 -10.23
N TRP A 147 -13.86 7.04 -10.61
CA TRP A 147 -12.84 7.90 -10.05
C TRP A 147 -13.05 8.06 -8.54
N LEU A 148 -11.96 7.93 -7.80
CA LEU A 148 -11.85 8.18 -6.37
C LEU A 148 -11.08 9.49 -6.18
N GLY A 149 -11.36 10.21 -5.09
CA GLY A 149 -10.70 11.48 -4.80
C GLY A 149 -11.69 12.62 -4.76
N SER A 150 -11.18 13.85 -4.80
CA SER A 150 -11.97 15.08 -4.71
C SER A 150 -11.53 16.08 -5.77
N GLU A 151 -12.44 16.98 -6.14
CA GLU A 151 -12.25 18.01 -7.17
C GLU A 151 -11.02 18.93 -6.96
N SER A 152 -10.56 19.08 -5.72
CA SER A 152 -9.40 19.91 -5.37
C SER A 152 -8.04 19.19 -5.47
N GLY A 153 -7.99 17.97 -6.02
CA GLY A 153 -6.76 17.19 -6.12
C GLY A 153 -6.74 16.19 -7.26
N LEU A 154 -5.82 15.22 -7.17
CA LEU A 154 -5.81 14.12 -8.12
C LEU A 154 -6.98 13.17 -7.90
N PHE A 155 -7.42 12.60 -9.01
CA PHE A 155 -8.30 11.44 -9.03
C PHE A 155 -7.48 10.18 -9.13
N TYR A 156 -8.02 9.08 -8.60
CA TYR A 156 -7.39 7.76 -8.60
C TYR A 156 -8.41 6.71 -9.02
N ARG A 157 -7.98 5.64 -9.65
CA ARG A 157 -8.86 4.48 -9.89
C ARG A 157 -8.09 3.18 -10.00
N PHE A 158 -8.81 2.10 -9.78
CA PHE A 158 -8.36 0.75 -10.12
C PHE A 158 -8.58 0.50 -11.61
N VAL A 159 -7.56 -0.03 -12.28
CA VAL A 159 -7.56 -0.34 -13.71
C VAL A 159 -7.26 -1.81 -13.93
N GLY A 160 -8.19 -2.52 -14.55
CA GLY A 160 -8.07 -3.90 -14.98
C GLY A 160 -7.44 -4.04 -16.37
N THR A 161 -7.39 -5.27 -16.86
CA THR A 161 -6.63 -5.62 -18.07
C THR A 161 -7.21 -5.06 -19.36
N GLY A 162 -6.36 -4.88 -20.36
CA GLY A 162 -6.73 -4.40 -21.69
C GLY A 162 -7.07 -2.91 -21.81
N ILE A 163 -7.19 -2.16 -20.71
CA ILE A 163 -7.53 -0.72 -20.75
C ILE A 163 -6.33 0.11 -21.25
N VAL A 164 -5.14 -0.20 -20.75
CA VAL A 164 -3.86 0.42 -21.11
C VAL A 164 -2.87 -0.62 -21.65
N PRO A 165 -1.91 -0.23 -22.51
CA PRO A 165 -0.97 -1.16 -23.14
C PRO A 165 -0.20 -2.05 -22.15
N GLU A 166 0.14 -1.52 -20.98
CA GLU A 166 0.89 -2.23 -19.93
C GLU A 166 0.10 -3.41 -19.34
N LEU A 167 -1.21 -3.43 -19.49
CA LEU A 167 -2.10 -4.47 -18.97
C LEU A 167 -2.66 -5.37 -20.10
N SER A 168 -2.03 -5.39 -21.27
CA SER A 168 -2.52 -6.12 -22.45
C SER A 168 -2.24 -7.64 -22.42
N ASN A 169 -1.20 -8.07 -21.71
CA ASN A 169 -0.70 -9.44 -21.74
C ASN A 169 -0.84 -10.12 -20.38
N CYS A 170 -2.01 -10.01 -19.77
CA CYS A 170 -2.34 -10.65 -18.49
C CYS A 170 -3.86 -10.68 -18.27
N SER A 171 -4.28 -11.50 -17.32
CA SER A 171 -5.68 -11.65 -16.90
C SER A 171 -6.02 -10.78 -15.70
N ASN A 172 -7.29 -10.43 -15.57
CA ASN A 172 -7.78 -9.68 -14.42
C ASN A 172 -7.64 -10.48 -13.12
N VAL A 173 -7.49 -9.75 -12.00
CA VAL A 173 -7.84 -10.28 -10.67
C VAL A 173 -9.35 -10.51 -10.58
N THR A 174 -9.83 -11.22 -9.55
CA THR A 174 -11.27 -11.37 -9.34
C THR A 174 -11.90 -10.03 -8.94
N PRO A 175 -13.21 -9.83 -9.17
CA PRO A 175 -13.89 -8.59 -8.75
C PRO A 175 -13.77 -8.33 -7.25
N GLN A 176 -13.89 -9.37 -6.42
CA GLN A 176 -13.76 -9.25 -4.96
C GLN A 176 -12.35 -8.81 -4.55
N GLU A 177 -11.33 -9.31 -5.25
CA GLU A 177 -9.94 -8.92 -4.99
C GLU A 177 -9.68 -7.48 -5.43
N ALA A 178 -10.19 -7.08 -6.61
CA ALA A 178 -10.13 -5.69 -7.07
C ALA A 178 -10.81 -4.73 -6.09
N VAL A 179 -11.98 -5.09 -5.54
CA VAL A 179 -12.65 -4.30 -4.50
C VAL A 179 -11.76 -4.16 -3.26
N ARG A 180 -11.17 -5.25 -2.76
CA ARG A 180 -10.26 -5.22 -1.59
C ARG A 180 -9.05 -4.33 -1.83
N ILE A 181 -8.39 -4.46 -3.00
CA ILE A 181 -7.28 -3.62 -3.42
C ILE A 181 -7.71 -2.15 -3.39
N THR A 182 -8.83 -1.83 -4.04
CA THR A 182 -9.32 -0.46 -4.18
C THR A 182 -9.70 0.17 -2.85
N GLN A 183 -10.37 -0.57 -1.96
CA GLN A 183 -10.72 -0.12 -0.61
C GLN A 183 -9.49 0.08 0.29
N SER A 184 -8.37 -0.56 -0.04
CA SER A 184 -7.12 -0.41 0.69
C SER A 184 -6.28 0.79 0.25
N ILE A 185 -6.69 1.54 -0.78
CA ILE A 185 -5.91 2.69 -1.25
C ILE A 185 -5.78 3.72 -0.13
N ARG A 186 -4.55 4.14 0.15
CA ARG A 186 -4.19 5.16 1.14
C ARG A 186 -3.17 6.12 0.54
N TYR A 187 -3.13 7.34 1.05
CA TYR A 187 -2.01 8.23 0.76
C TYR A 187 -0.71 7.63 1.28
N LEU A 188 0.31 7.69 0.44
CA LEU A 188 1.66 7.29 0.77
C LEU A 188 2.32 8.39 1.61
N ASN A 189 2.79 8.02 2.81
CA ASN A 189 3.54 8.91 3.70
C ASN A 189 5.05 8.97 3.35
#